data_AF-A0A916MIN2-F1
#
_entry.id   AF-A0A916MIN2-F1
#
_cell.length_a   1.000
_cell.length_b   1.000
_cell.length_c   1.000
_cell.angle_alpha   90.00
_cell.angle_beta   90.00
_cell.angle_gamma   90.00
#
_symmetry.space_group_name_H-M   'P 1'
#
loop_
_entity.id
_entity.type
_entity.pdbx_description
1 polymer ?
#
loop_
_entity_poly.entity_id
_entity_poly.type
_entity_poly.pdbx_seq_one_letter_code
_entity_poly.pdbx_strand_id
1 'polypeptide(L)'
;MPEAKLSLQESVARQRAELKQTIEAPLHLAAETCRDAWGDRARLNDALARVFRLLGHRVITDNHLGDWGTQFGKLLVGWKRHLDTAALERDAVAEMERLYKHVHEASERDPAVLEAARQELVKLQGGDPENLGIWRRMLALSQHQFDRIYQRLGVRFDHTLGESFYNPHLAGV
;
A
#
# COMPACT_ATOMS: atom_id res chain seq x y z
N MET A 1 48.25 -8.67 14.98
CA MET A 1 46.85 -9.16 15.15
C MET A 1 45.86 -8.17 15.82
N PRO A 2 46.23 -6.99 16.37
CA PRO A 2 45.22 -6.00 16.82
C PRO A 2 44.75 -5.02 15.71
N GLU A 3 45.61 -4.70 14.74
CA GLU A 3 45.34 -3.67 13.71
C GLU A 3 44.19 -4.01 12.75
N ALA A 4 43.99 -5.30 12.43
CA ALA A 4 42.89 -5.73 11.57
C ALA A 4 41.50 -5.59 12.21
N LYS A 5 41.41 -5.59 13.56
CA LYS A 5 40.15 -5.39 14.28
C LYS A 5 39.73 -3.92 14.33
N LEU A 6 40.68 -2.99 14.45
CA LEU A 6 40.39 -1.55 14.37
C LEU A 6 39.91 -1.14 12.97
N SER A 7 40.57 -1.64 11.93
CA SER A 7 40.21 -1.39 10.53
C SER A 7 38.77 -1.81 10.18
N LEU A 8 38.30 -2.95 10.71
CA LEU A 8 36.93 -3.43 10.52
C LEU A 8 35.90 -2.59 11.30
N GLN A 9 36.21 -2.21 12.54
CA GLN A 9 35.31 -1.36 13.34
C GLN A 9 35.19 0.05 12.75
N GLU A 10 36.28 0.62 12.25
CA GLU A 10 36.29 1.91 11.57
C GLU A 10 35.56 1.86 10.23
N SER A 11 35.72 0.77 9.45
CA SER A 11 34.99 0.56 8.20
C SER A 11 33.47 0.43 8.41
N VAL A 12 33.05 -0.33 9.42
CA VAL A 12 31.64 -0.46 9.83
C VAL A 12 31.09 0.86 10.37
N ALA A 13 31.88 1.64 11.11
CA ALA A 13 31.49 2.96 11.60
C ALA A 13 31.33 3.98 10.46
N ARG A 14 32.19 3.91 9.43
CA ARG A 14 32.09 4.74 8.21
C ARG A 14 30.84 4.40 7.40
N GLN A 15 30.56 3.11 7.21
CA GLN A 15 29.35 2.65 6.52
C GLN A 15 28.06 2.97 7.30
N ARG A 16 28.11 3.03 8.64
CA ARG A 16 26.98 3.49 9.47
C ARG A 16 26.61 4.96 9.25
N ALA A 17 27.57 5.81 8.90
CA ALA A 17 27.34 7.25 8.72
C ALA A 17 26.76 7.60 7.34
N GLU A 18 26.96 6.75 6.34
CA GLU A 18 26.65 7.07 4.92
C GLU A 18 25.34 6.45 4.40
N LEU A 19 24.71 5.51 5.12
CA LEU A 19 23.52 4.79 4.63
C LEU A 19 22.23 5.20 5.36
N LYS A 20 21.53 6.21 4.82
CA LYS A 20 20.07 6.28 4.94
C LYS A 20 19.48 5.29 3.95
N GLN A 21 19.10 4.09 4.41
CA GLN A 21 18.32 3.15 3.60
C GLN A 21 16.85 3.29 3.97
N THR A 22 16.06 3.84 3.05
CA THR A 22 14.61 3.67 3.02
C THR A 22 14.35 2.32 2.35
N ILE A 23 13.70 1.40 3.07
CA ILE A 23 13.21 0.16 2.45
C ILE A 23 11.77 0.42 2.05
N GLU A 24 11.55 0.62 0.75
CA GLU A 24 10.22 0.82 0.17
C GLU A 24 9.70 -0.51 -0.39
N ALA A 25 8.44 -0.81 -0.14
CA ALA A 25 7.75 -1.95 -0.74
C ALA A 25 6.78 -1.43 -1.82
N PRO A 26 7.03 -1.69 -3.12
CA PRO A 26 6.09 -1.28 -4.16
C PRO A 26 4.82 -2.14 -4.13
N LEU A 27 3.65 -1.51 -4.28
CA LEU A 27 2.35 -2.16 -4.31
C LEU A 27 1.83 -2.37 -5.73
N HIS A 28 1.42 -3.60 -6.06
CA HIS A 28 0.52 -3.87 -7.20
C HIS A 28 -0.71 -4.61 -6.66
N LEU A 29 -1.89 -4.01 -6.78
CA LEU A 29 -3.16 -4.58 -6.31
C LEU A 29 -3.70 -5.56 -7.36
N ALA A 30 -3.31 -6.83 -7.25
CA ALA A 30 -4.02 -7.94 -7.91
C ALA A 30 -4.79 -8.72 -6.83
N ALA A 31 -6.10 -8.57 -6.88
CA ALA A 31 -7.10 -8.99 -5.90
C ALA A 31 -6.97 -10.44 -5.36
N GLU A 32 -6.37 -11.38 -6.09
CA GLU A 32 -6.33 -12.80 -5.70
C GLU A 32 -5.05 -13.23 -4.95
N THR A 33 -3.99 -12.43 -5.00
CA THR A 33 -2.67 -12.75 -4.43
C THR A 33 -2.42 -12.09 -3.07
N CYS A 34 -3.37 -11.29 -2.57
CA CYS A 34 -3.13 -10.36 -1.47
C CYS A 34 -3.00 -11.00 -0.07
N ARG A 35 -3.53 -12.20 0.19
CA ARG A 35 -3.47 -12.79 1.55
C ARG A 35 -2.11 -13.39 1.90
N ASP A 36 -1.46 -14.08 0.95
CA ASP A 36 -0.25 -14.86 1.23
C ASP A 36 1.03 -14.10 0.83
N ALA A 37 1.04 -13.42 -0.32
CA ALA A 37 2.24 -12.74 -0.82
C ALA A 37 2.59 -11.45 -0.05
N TRP A 38 1.61 -10.80 0.58
CA TRP A 38 1.83 -9.60 1.40
C TRP A 38 2.54 -9.90 2.70
N GLY A 39 2.11 -10.98 3.37
CA GLY A 39 2.72 -11.42 4.62
C GLY A 39 4.20 -11.71 4.42
N ASP A 40 4.56 -12.36 3.33
CA ASP A 40 5.95 -12.79 3.08
C ASP A 40 6.89 -11.61 2.77
N ARG A 41 6.48 -10.65 1.94
CA ARG A 41 7.30 -9.44 1.69
C ARG A 41 7.42 -8.56 2.93
N ALA A 42 6.30 -8.34 3.64
CA ALA A 42 6.31 -7.55 4.87
C ALA A 42 7.24 -8.18 5.93
N ARG A 43 7.22 -9.50 6.08
CA ARG A 43 8.13 -10.23 6.97
C ARG A 43 9.59 -10.14 6.55
N LEU A 44 9.90 -10.27 5.25
CA LEU A 44 11.26 -10.14 4.75
C LEU A 44 11.81 -8.73 5.03
N ASN A 45 11.03 -7.70 4.72
CA ASN A 45 11.44 -6.31 4.96
C ASN A 45 11.60 -6.01 6.46
N ASP A 46 10.70 -6.51 7.30
CA ASP A 46 10.82 -6.38 8.77
C ASP A 46 12.08 -7.09 9.30
N ALA A 47 12.39 -8.29 8.80
CA ALA A 47 13.59 -9.01 9.16
C ALA A 47 14.86 -8.24 8.75
N LEU A 48 14.91 -7.71 7.52
CA LEU A 48 16.00 -6.88 7.05
C LEU A 48 16.16 -5.61 7.91
N ALA A 49 15.06 -4.92 8.19
CA ALA A 49 15.07 -3.72 9.03
C ALA A 49 15.62 -4.02 10.44
N ARG A 50 15.26 -5.16 11.04
CA ARG A 50 15.81 -5.59 12.34
C ARG A 50 17.31 -5.89 12.26
N VAL A 51 17.77 -6.58 11.22
CA VAL A 51 19.19 -6.87 11.02
C VAL A 51 19.99 -5.57 10.87
N PHE A 52 19.54 -4.64 10.03
CA PHE A 52 20.23 -3.35 9.87
C PHE A 52 20.22 -2.50 11.14
N ARG A 53 19.11 -2.49 11.90
CA ARG A 53 19.05 -1.84 13.22
C ARG A 53 20.00 -2.51 14.22
N LEU A 54 20.11 -3.83 14.23
CA LEU A 54 21.06 -4.56 15.07
C LEU A 54 22.51 -4.23 14.73
N LEU A 55 22.83 -4.10 13.43
CA LEU A 55 24.11 -3.62 12.94
C LEU A 55 24.34 -2.13 13.23
N GLY A 56 23.34 -1.43 13.79
CA GLY A 56 23.32 -0.05 14.27
C GLY A 56 23.22 1.01 13.19
N HIS A 57 22.62 0.66 12.05
CA HIS A 57 22.12 1.64 11.10
C HIS A 57 20.84 2.28 11.62
N ARG A 58 20.62 3.54 11.23
CA ARG A 58 19.31 4.18 11.36
C ARG A 58 18.44 3.74 10.19
N VAL A 59 17.44 2.91 10.48
CA VAL A 59 16.48 2.41 9.48
C VAL A 59 15.14 3.10 9.69
N ILE A 60 14.58 3.64 8.60
CA ILE A 60 13.21 4.16 8.54
C ILE A 60 12.41 3.20 7.67
N THR A 61 11.32 2.69 8.21
CA THR A 61 10.40 1.75 7.58
C THR A 61 9.12 2.45 7.18
N ASP A 62 8.75 2.36 5.91
CA ASP A 62 7.53 2.95 5.38
C ASP A 62 6.66 1.87 4.74
N ASN A 63 5.40 1.82 5.15
CA ASN A 63 4.39 1.01 4.50
C ASN A 63 3.78 1.79 3.33
N HIS A 64 4.37 1.62 2.16
CA HIS A 64 3.96 2.34 0.96
C HIS A 64 2.70 1.71 0.33
N LEU A 65 1.54 2.28 0.65
CA LEU A 65 0.26 1.78 0.18
C LEU A 65 -0.05 2.28 -1.24
N GLY A 66 -0.42 1.36 -2.14
CA GLY A 66 -1.05 1.68 -3.43
C GLY A 66 -2.49 2.15 -3.24
N ASP A 67 -2.66 3.32 -2.65
CA ASP A 67 -3.94 3.96 -2.34
C ASP A 67 -4.40 4.96 -3.41
N TRP A 68 -3.69 5.02 -4.55
CA TRP A 68 -4.02 5.87 -5.68
C TRP A 68 -3.98 5.07 -7.00
N GLY A 69 -4.61 5.58 -8.07
CA GLY A 69 -4.54 4.97 -9.41
C GLY A 69 -5.82 4.35 -9.96
N THR A 70 -5.72 3.72 -11.14
CA THR A 70 -6.86 3.35 -11.99
C THR A 70 -7.78 2.29 -11.40
N GLN A 71 -7.26 1.47 -10.49
CA GLN A 71 -8.03 0.50 -9.71
C GLN A 71 -9.19 1.14 -8.94
N PHE A 72 -9.02 2.37 -8.45
CA PHE A 72 -10.06 3.08 -7.71
C PHE A 72 -11.22 3.53 -8.60
N GLY A 73 -10.99 3.77 -9.90
CA GLY A 73 -12.08 4.04 -10.85
C GLY A 73 -13.06 2.87 -10.93
N LYS A 74 -12.54 1.64 -11.04
CA LYS A 74 -13.37 0.42 -11.06
C LYS A 74 -14.05 0.18 -9.71
N LEU A 75 -13.34 0.36 -8.60
CA LEU A 75 -13.91 0.24 -7.26
C LEU A 75 -15.02 1.26 -7.00
N LEU A 76 -14.88 2.51 -7.46
CA LEU A 76 -15.91 3.54 -7.32
C LEU A 76 -17.18 3.16 -8.06
N VAL A 77 -17.07 2.69 -9.31
CA VAL A 77 -18.22 2.19 -10.08
C VAL A 77 -18.87 1.02 -9.35
N GLY A 78 -18.07 0.07 -8.85
CA GLY A 78 -18.57 -1.10 -8.12
C GLY A 78 -19.28 -0.70 -6.84
N TRP A 79 -18.67 0.18 -6.06
CA TRP A 79 -19.22 0.69 -4.80
C TRP A 79 -20.55 1.43 -5.01
N LYS A 80 -20.66 2.26 -6.05
CA LYS A 80 -21.89 3.01 -6.33
C LYS A 80 -23.03 2.14 -6.84
N ARG A 81 -22.74 1.03 -7.53
CA ARG A 81 -23.77 0.24 -8.26
C ARG A 81 -24.09 -1.12 -7.62
N HIS A 82 -23.13 -1.73 -6.94
CA HIS A 82 -23.17 -3.15 -6.59
C HIS A 82 -22.78 -3.43 -5.15
N LEU A 83 -22.58 -2.40 -4.31
CA LEU A 83 -22.18 -2.58 -2.91
C LEU A 83 -23.24 -3.35 -2.13
N ASP A 84 -22.81 -4.44 -1.51
CA ASP A 84 -23.57 -5.13 -0.47
C ASP A 84 -23.08 -4.63 0.90
N THR A 85 -23.93 -3.87 1.59
CA THR A 85 -23.58 -3.28 2.89
C THR A 85 -23.39 -4.36 3.95
N ALA A 86 -24.15 -5.46 3.91
CA ALA A 86 -24.00 -6.55 4.87
C ALA A 86 -22.71 -7.33 4.63
N ALA A 87 -22.32 -7.52 3.37
CA ALA A 87 -21.02 -8.12 3.03
C ALA A 87 -19.85 -7.22 3.45
N LEU A 88 -19.97 -5.90 3.25
CA LEU A 88 -18.96 -4.90 3.65
C LEU A 88 -18.72 -4.90 5.16
N GLU A 89 -19.78 -5.00 5.97
CA GLU A 89 -19.68 -5.06 7.42
C GLU A 89 -19.02 -6.36 7.92
N ARG A 90 -19.28 -7.47 7.23
CA ARG A 90 -18.70 -8.77 7.58
C ARG A 90 -17.21 -8.85 7.23
N ASP A 91 -16.84 -8.48 6.01
CA ASP A 91 -15.46 -8.46 5.53
C ASP A 91 -15.31 -7.42 4.41
N ALA A 92 -14.89 -6.22 4.80
CA ALA A 92 -14.78 -5.11 3.87
C ALA A 92 -13.79 -5.37 2.73
N VAL A 93 -12.66 -6.03 3.02
CA VAL A 93 -11.63 -6.29 2.00
C VAL A 93 -12.15 -7.30 0.99
N ALA A 94 -12.79 -8.37 1.45
CA ALA A 94 -13.42 -9.35 0.55
C ALA A 94 -14.53 -8.73 -0.30
N GLU A 95 -15.33 -7.83 0.26
CA GLU A 95 -16.37 -7.13 -0.51
C GLU A 95 -15.77 -6.18 -1.55
N MET A 96 -14.75 -5.39 -1.19
CA MET A 96 -14.04 -4.55 -2.16
C MET A 96 -13.36 -5.38 -3.27
N GLU A 97 -12.80 -6.54 -2.92
CA GLU A 97 -12.24 -7.50 -3.88
C GLU A 97 -13.31 -7.98 -4.88
N ARG A 98 -14.50 -8.35 -4.37
CA ARG A 98 -15.64 -8.77 -5.19
C ARG A 98 -16.09 -7.67 -6.13
N LEU A 99 -16.23 -6.45 -5.63
CA LEU A 99 -16.63 -5.28 -6.43
C LEU A 99 -15.62 -5.01 -7.55
N TYR A 100 -14.32 -5.03 -7.24
CA TYR A 100 -13.27 -4.84 -8.23
C TYR A 100 -13.33 -5.91 -9.32
N LYS A 101 -13.38 -7.20 -8.95
CA LYS A 101 -13.44 -8.30 -9.93
C LYS A 101 -14.68 -8.20 -10.82
N HIS A 102 -15.83 -7.93 -10.21
CA HIS A 102 -17.09 -7.78 -10.94
C HIS A 102 -17.01 -6.67 -12.00
N VAL A 103 -16.52 -5.48 -11.61
CA VAL A 103 -16.39 -4.35 -12.55
C VAL A 103 -15.27 -4.58 -13.56
N HIS A 104 -14.18 -5.23 -13.17
CA HIS A 104 -13.09 -5.56 -14.08
C HIS A 104 -13.57 -6.50 -15.18
N GLU A 105 -14.23 -7.60 -14.85
CA GLU A 105 -14.79 -8.53 -15.84
C GLU A 105 -15.82 -7.85 -16.73
N ALA A 106 -16.67 -6.99 -16.16
CA ALA A 106 -17.63 -6.21 -16.94
C ALA A 106 -16.90 -5.24 -17.91
N SER A 107 -15.80 -4.62 -17.48
CA SER A 107 -15.00 -3.70 -18.32
C SER A 107 -14.26 -4.39 -19.47
N GLU A 108 -13.94 -5.68 -19.34
CA GLU A 108 -13.39 -6.46 -20.45
C GLU A 108 -14.43 -6.78 -21.53
N ARG A 109 -15.71 -6.82 -21.16
CA ARG A 109 -16.83 -7.18 -22.06
C ARG A 109 -17.53 -5.94 -22.63
N ASP A 110 -17.57 -4.85 -21.88
CA ASP A 110 -18.26 -3.62 -22.24
C ASP A 110 -17.34 -2.39 -22.08
N PRO A 111 -16.90 -1.76 -23.20
CA PRO A 111 -16.12 -0.53 -23.17
C PRO A 111 -16.78 0.62 -22.41
N ALA A 112 -18.11 0.67 -22.32
CA ALA A 112 -18.82 1.72 -21.59
C ALA A 112 -18.58 1.62 -20.08
N VAL A 113 -18.36 0.41 -19.54
CA VAL A 113 -18.01 0.22 -18.12
C VAL A 113 -16.60 0.71 -17.85
N LEU A 114 -15.66 0.44 -18.76
CA LEU A 114 -14.30 0.97 -18.67
C LEU A 114 -14.30 2.50 -18.68
N GLU A 115 -15.06 3.10 -19.59
CA GLU A 115 -15.18 4.55 -19.69
C GLU A 115 -15.81 5.16 -18.43
N ALA A 116 -16.86 4.55 -17.88
CA ALA A 116 -17.43 4.97 -16.60
C ALA A 116 -16.40 4.92 -15.46
N ALA A 117 -15.58 3.87 -15.39
CA ALA A 117 -14.51 3.77 -14.40
C ALA A 117 -13.44 4.87 -14.57
N ARG A 118 -13.09 5.22 -15.81
CA ARG A 118 -12.18 6.35 -16.09
C ARG A 118 -12.78 7.68 -15.66
N GLN A 119 -14.06 7.91 -15.92
CA GLN A 119 -14.76 9.12 -15.52
C GLN A 119 -14.83 9.27 -14.00
N GLU A 120 -15.13 8.20 -13.27
CA GLU A 120 -15.13 8.23 -11.80
C GLU A 120 -13.72 8.47 -11.23
N LEU A 121 -12.68 7.94 -11.87
CA LEU A 121 -11.30 8.25 -11.50
C LEU A 121 -10.96 9.73 -11.72
N VAL A 122 -11.33 10.30 -12.87
CA VAL A 122 -11.10 11.72 -13.15
C VAL A 122 -11.81 12.61 -12.13
N LYS A 123 -13.04 12.27 -11.74
CA LYS A 123 -13.77 12.96 -10.66
C LYS A 123 -13.02 12.86 -9.33
N LEU A 124 -12.53 11.67 -8.96
CA LEU A 124 -11.75 11.47 -7.74
C LEU A 124 -10.49 12.36 -7.74
N GLN A 125 -9.74 12.35 -8.84
CA GLN A 125 -8.53 13.17 -9.01
C GLN A 125 -8.83 14.67 -9.03
N GLY A 126 -9.99 15.05 -9.57
CA GLY A 126 -10.51 16.42 -9.57
C GLY A 126 -11.07 16.88 -8.21
N GLY A 127 -11.04 16.02 -7.18
CA GLY A 127 -11.47 16.37 -5.83
C GLY A 127 -12.98 16.32 -5.60
N ASP A 128 -13.71 15.53 -6.39
CA ASP A 128 -15.15 15.34 -6.21
C ASP A 128 -15.47 14.87 -4.77
N PRO A 129 -16.36 15.57 -4.02
CA PRO A 129 -16.63 15.25 -2.62
C PRO A 129 -17.21 13.86 -2.38
N GLU A 130 -18.06 13.37 -3.30
CA GLU A 130 -18.66 12.04 -3.18
C GLU A 130 -17.57 10.96 -3.34
N ASN A 131 -16.76 11.08 -4.39
CA ASN A 131 -15.71 10.10 -4.68
C ASN A 131 -14.61 10.10 -3.63
N LEU A 132 -14.20 11.28 -3.15
CA LEU A 132 -13.26 11.38 -2.03
C LEU A 132 -13.84 10.76 -0.74
N GLY A 133 -15.13 10.94 -0.48
CA GLY A 133 -15.81 10.33 0.67
C GLY A 133 -15.78 8.80 0.61
N ILE A 134 -16.12 8.24 -0.54
CA ILE A 134 -16.08 6.79 -0.77
C ILE A 134 -14.65 6.26 -0.66
N TRP A 135 -13.70 6.91 -1.33
CA TRP A 135 -12.28 6.53 -1.31
C TRP A 135 -11.71 6.50 0.11
N ARG A 136 -11.90 7.58 0.90
CA ARG A 136 -11.46 7.61 2.31
C ARG A 136 -12.06 6.47 3.13
N ARG A 137 -13.33 6.13 2.88
CA ARG A 137 -13.98 5.00 3.55
C ARG A 137 -13.34 3.66 3.18
N MET A 138 -13.01 3.44 1.91
CA MET A 138 -12.28 2.25 1.45
C MET A 138 -10.91 2.14 2.13
N LEU A 139 -10.17 3.25 2.23
CA LEU A 139 -8.86 3.26 2.89
C LEU A 139 -8.96 2.92 4.37
N ALA A 140 -9.89 3.56 5.09
CA ALA A 140 -10.08 3.32 6.51
C ALA A 140 -10.44 1.85 6.81
N LEU A 141 -11.32 1.26 5.99
CA LEU A 141 -11.69 -0.15 6.12
C LEU A 141 -10.52 -1.10 5.81
N SER A 142 -9.72 -0.79 4.79
CA SER A 142 -8.53 -1.56 4.42
C SER A 142 -7.46 -1.48 5.52
N GLN A 143 -7.19 -0.28 6.04
CA GLN A 143 -6.18 -0.05 7.07
C GLN A 143 -6.43 -0.91 8.32
N HIS A 144 -7.69 -0.97 8.78
CA HIS A 144 -8.04 -1.80 9.94
C HIS A 144 -7.72 -3.29 9.74
N GLN A 145 -7.91 -3.82 8.52
CA GLN A 145 -7.56 -5.21 8.22
C GLN A 145 -6.03 -5.40 8.14
N PHE A 146 -5.32 -4.47 7.52
CA PHE A 146 -3.85 -4.49 7.47
C PHE A 146 -3.22 -4.45 8.86
N ASP A 147 -3.71 -3.58 9.74
CA ASP A 147 -3.23 -3.47 11.11
C ASP A 147 -3.35 -4.80 11.87
N ARG A 148 -4.48 -5.50 11.72
CA ARG A 148 -4.67 -6.83 12.32
C ARG A 148 -3.69 -7.86 11.80
N ILE A 149 -3.40 -7.84 10.49
CA ILE A 149 -2.42 -8.73 9.87
C ILE A 149 -1.02 -8.41 10.39
N TYR A 150 -0.58 -7.16 10.30
CA TYR A 150 0.75 -6.74 10.75
C TYR A 150 0.96 -7.01 12.23
N GLN A 151 -0.05 -6.77 13.07
CA GLN A 151 -0.01 -7.11 14.49
C GLN A 151 0.22 -8.60 14.72
N ARG A 152 -0.51 -9.46 14.01
CA ARG A 152 -0.34 -10.92 14.09
C ARG A 152 1.04 -11.38 13.60
N LEU A 153 1.62 -10.66 12.64
CA LEU A 153 2.95 -10.94 12.11
C LEU A 153 4.09 -10.33 12.94
N GLY A 154 3.78 -9.46 13.92
CA GLY A 154 4.78 -8.74 14.70
C GLY A 154 5.56 -7.69 13.89
N VAL A 155 5.06 -7.30 12.72
CA VAL A 155 5.67 -6.31 11.82
C VAL A 155 5.29 -4.91 12.28
N ARG A 156 6.26 -3.97 12.22
CA ARG A 156 6.02 -2.56 12.56
C ARG A 156 6.67 -1.65 11.52
N PHE A 157 5.99 -0.55 11.23
CA PHE A 157 6.47 0.51 10.34
C PHE A 157 6.60 1.82 11.11
N ASP A 158 7.55 2.68 10.71
CA ASP A 158 7.70 4.03 11.25
C ASP A 158 6.69 4.99 10.58
N HIS A 159 6.40 4.75 9.31
CA HIS A 159 5.44 5.50 8.51
C HIS A 159 4.51 4.59 7.71
N THR A 160 3.38 5.13 7.29
CA THR A 160 2.47 4.50 6.33
C THR A 160 2.03 5.60 5.37
N LEU A 161 2.82 5.81 4.33
CA LEU A 161 2.59 6.83 3.32
C LEU A 161 2.14 6.17 2.03
N GLY A 162 0.87 6.38 1.66
CA GLY A 162 0.36 5.92 0.38
C GLY A 162 0.85 6.77 -0.79
N GLU A 163 0.69 6.26 -2.01
CA GLU A 163 0.90 7.01 -3.26
C GLU A 163 0.18 8.37 -3.24
N SER A 164 -1.00 8.44 -2.64
CA SER A 164 -1.81 9.65 -2.54
C SER A 164 -1.14 10.80 -1.78
N PHE A 165 -0.23 10.49 -0.84
CA PHE A 165 0.55 11.47 -0.08
C PHE A 165 1.44 12.33 -0.99
N TYR A 166 1.89 11.77 -2.11
CA TYR A 166 2.83 12.43 -3.02
C TYR A 166 2.13 13.28 -4.08
N ASN A 167 0.81 13.17 -4.26
CA ASN A 167 0.07 13.93 -5.27
C ASN A 167 0.34 15.46 -5.23
N PRO A 168 0.34 16.14 -4.07
CA PRO A 168 0.65 17.58 -4.02
C PRO A 168 2.11 17.88 -4.37
N HIS A 169 3.01 16.92 -4.14
CA HIS A 169 4.45 17.05 -4.36
C HIS A 169 4.85 16.80 -5.83
N LEU A 170 3.96 16.18 -6.61
CA LEU A 170 4.15 15.90 -8.04
C LEU A 170 3.59 17.00 -8.95
N ALA A 171 2.93 18.02 -8.39
CA ALA A 171 2.40 19.15 -9.15
C ALA A 171 3.55 20.01 -9.70
N GLY A 172 4.02 19.71 -10.91
CA GLY A 172 5.06 20.47 -11.61
C GLY A 172 6.25 19.67 -12.13
N VAL A 173 6.19 18.33 -12.09
CA VAL A 173 7.15 17.44 -12.78
C VAL A 173 6.63 17.08 -14.17
#